data_AF-A0A1A1YRX5-F1
#
_entry.id   AF-A0A1A1YRX5-F1
#
_cell.length_a   1.000
_cell.length_b   1.000
_cell.length_c   1.000
_cell.angle_alpha   90.00
_cell.angle_beta   90.00
_cell.angle_gamma   90.00
#
_symmetry.space_group_name_H-M   'P 1'
#
loop_
_entity.id
_entity.type
_entity.pdbx_description
1 polymer ?
#
loop_
_entity_poly.entity_id
_entity_poly.type
_entity_poly.pdbx_seq_one_letter_code
_entity_poly.pdbx_strand_id
1 'polypeptide(L)'
;MWFDGTGQLQSDLGPVDRNCVVRVIGGHCPDRHQCVLLYRAPGPRLLYGSELMSDLDDERGLYFETHAKHLDDELISIAVDHVGEDGRPGSWRYRLLPMQWKTSDGLVETSTRLAVWPD
;
A
#
# COMPACT_ATOMS: atom_id res chain seq x y z
N MET A 1 2.59 1.53 -16.22
CA MET A 1 2.56 0.24 -15.50
C MET A 1 2.42 -0.92 -16.45
N TRP A 2 3.18 -2.00 -16.25
CA TRP A 2 3.04 -3.24 -17.02
C TRP A 2 3.51 -4.45 -16.20
N PHE A 3 3.11 -5.66 -16.60
CA PHE A 3 3.75 -6.89 -16.14
C PHE A 3 4.90 -7.25 -17.07
N ASP A 4 6.05 -7.60 -16.51
CA ASP A 4 7.14 -8.18 -17.30
C ASP A 4 6.92 -9.68 -17.56
N GLY A 5 7.85 -10.31 -18.29
CA GLY A 5 7.78 -11.74 -18.64
C GLY A 5 7.85 -12.70 -17.44
N THR A 6 8.09 -12.20 -16.22
CA THR A 6 8.09 -12.99 -14.98
C THR A 6 6.82 -12.79 -14.16
N GLY A 7 5.89 -11.93 -14.61
CA GLY A 7 4.69 -11.55 -13.86
C GLY A 7 4.96 -10.51 -12.77
N GLN A 8 6.18 -9.96 -12.69
CA GLN A 8 6.48 -8.84 -11.81
C GLN A 8 5.90 -7.56 -12.41
N LEU A 9 5.28 -6.76 -11.55
CA LEU A 9 4.74 -5.48 -11.96
C LEU A 9 5.83 -4.41 -11.97
N GLN A 10 5.84 -3.65 -13.04
CA GLN A 10 6.83 -2.64 -13.37
C GLN A 10 6.17 -1.29 -13.61
N SER A 11 6.92 -0.24 -13.27
CA SER A 11 6.66 1.16 -13.62
C SER A 11 7.89 1.72 -14.33
N ASP A 12 7.76 2.92 -14.92
CA ASP A 12 8.92 3.64 -15.46
C ASP A 12 9.96 3.99 -14.39
N LEU A 13 9.57 3.96 -13.11
CA LEU A 13 10.42 4.16 -11.94
C LEU A 13 10.97 2.84 -11.37
N GLY A 14 10.69 1.70 -12.01
CA GLY A 14 11.14 0.37 -11.62
C GLY A 14 10.06 -0.52 -11.01
N PRO A 15 10.46 -1.64 -10.36
CA PRO A 15 9.53 -2.64 -9.86
C PRO A 15 8.57 -2.09 -8.81
N VAL A 16 7.33 -2.55 -8.86
CA VAL A 16 6.27 -2.17 -7.93
C VAL A 16 5.94 -3.34 -7.01
N ASP A 17 5.97 -3.05 -5.72
CA ASP A 17 5.66 -4.02 -4.69
C ASP A 17 4.14 -4.26 -4.63
N ARG A 18 3.77 -5.51 -4.91
CA ARG A 18 2.39 -6.01 -4.90
C ARG A 18 2.04 -6.81 -3.66
N ASN A 19 3.01 -7.08 -2.80
CA ASN A 19 2.87 -7.97 -1.65
C ASN A 19 2.90 -7.18 -0.33
N CYS A 20 2.65 -5.87 -0.38
CA CYS A 20 2.38 -5.05 0.79
C CYS A 20 0.95 -5.33 1.27
N VAL A 21 0.79 -6.37 2.09
CA VAL A 21 -0.49 -6.79 2.65
C VAL A 21 -0.51 -6.47 4.13
N VAL A 22 -1.43 -5.59 4.52
CA VAL A 22 -1.68 -5.22 5.91
C VAL A 22 -2.67 -6.20 6.53
N ARG A 23 -2.47 -6.55 7.80
CA ARG A 23 -3.41 -7.34 8.60
C ARG A 23 -3.76 -6.64 9.89
N VAL A 24 -4.98 -6.86 10.34
CA VAL A 24 -5.41 -6.49 11.69
C VAL A 24 -5.52 -7.76 12.52
N ILE A 25 -4.83 -7.78 13.65
CA ILE A 25 -4.84 -8.91 14.60
C ILE A 25 -5.29 -8.44 15.98
N GLY A 26 -6.12 -9.23 16.66
CA GLY A 26 -6.63 -8.93 17.99
C GLY A 26 -5.83 -9.62 19.09
N GLY A 27 -5.69 -8.97 20.25
CA GLY A 27 -5.08 -9.57 21.44
C GLY A 27 -3.59 -9.92 21.34
N HIS A 28 -2.88 -9.34 20.35
CA HIS A 28 -1.45 -9.54 20.14
C HIS A 28 -0.58 -8.76 21.15
N CYS A 29 -0.87 -7.47 21.36
CA CYS A 29 -0.20 -6.65 22.36
C CYS A 29 -1.00 -6.59 23.67
N PRO A 30 -0.36 -6.73 24.85
CA PRO A 30 -1.05 -6.68 26.16
C PRO A 30 -1.83 -5.38 26.40
N ASP A 31 -1.32 -4.25 25.91
CA ASP A 31 -1.90 -2.93 26.13
C ASP A 31 -2.84 -2.48 25.00
N ARG A 32 -3.15 -3.35 24.03
CA ARG A 32 -3.95 -2.99 22.85
C ARG A 32 -4.96 -4.07 22.49
N HIS A 33 -6.17 -3.63 22.16
CA HIS A 33 -7.22 -4.54 21.68
C HIS A 33 -6.92 -5.12 20.30
N GLN A 34 -6.33 -4.31 19.41
CA GLN A 34 -5.98 -4.69 18.04
C GLN A 34 -4.65 -4.05 17.65
N CYS A 35 -3.90 -4.74 16.80
CA CYS A 35 -2.67 -4.26 16.17
C CYS A 35 -2.77 -4.35 14.66
N VAL A 36 -2.17 -3.37 13.98
CA VAL A 36 -1.98 -3.37 12.53
C VAL A 36 -0.58 -3.89 12.21
N LEU A 37 -0.49 -4.89 11.34
CA LEU A 37 0.72 -5.62 11.04
C LEU A 37 1.01 -5.65 9.53
N LEU A 38 2.29 -5.47 9.18
CA LEU A 38 2.85 -5.85 7.89
C LEU A 38 3.82 -7.01 8.10
N TYR A 39 3.79 -8.03 7.24
CA TYR A 39 4.75 -9.15 7.35
C TYR A 39 6.20 -8.76 7.04
N ARG A 40 6.40 -7.70 6.25
CA ARG A 40 7.70 -7.10 5.95
C ARG A 40 7.53 -5.62 5.64
N ALA A 41 8.63 -4.88 5.65
CA ALA A 41 8.61 -3.49 5.20
C ALA A 41 8.10 -3.42 3.73
N PRO A 42 7.26 -2.43 3.40
CA PRO A 42 6.82 -2.20 2.04
C PRO A 42 7.98 -1.76 1.16
N GLY A 43 7.88 -2.05 -0.14
CA GLY A 43 8.83 -1.57 -1.13
C GLY A 43 8.72 -0.05 -1.37
N PRO A 44 9.67 0.53 -2.13
CA PRO A 44 9.70 1.96 -2.43
C PRO A 44 8.59 2.38 -3.40
N ARG A 45 7.92 1.44 -4.09
CA ARG A 45 6.78 1.73 -4.98
C ARG A 45 5.62 0.78 -4.71
N LEU A 46 4.43 1.32 -4.58
CA LEU A 46 3.17 0.60 -4.29
C LEU A 46 2.07 1.07 -5.23
N LEU A 47 1.07 0.22 -5.47
CA LEU A 47 -0.19 0.67 -6.08
C LEU A 47 -1.10 1.23 -5.00
N TYR A 48 -1.73 2.37 -5.29
CA TYR A 48 -2.65 3.06 -4.39
C TYR A 48 -3.95 3.38 -5.14
N GLY A 49 -5.07 2.76 -4.78
CA GLY A 49 -6.34 2.99 -5.46
C GLY A 49 -7.42 1.99 -5.05
N SER A 50 -8.67 2.33 -5.39
CA SER A 50 -9.87 1.55 -5.05
C SER A 50 -9.88 0.15 -5.66
N GLU A 51 -9.10 -0.11 -6.70
CA GLU A 51 -9.04 -1.43 -7.36
C GLU A 51 -8.16 -2.46 -6.62
N LEU A 52 -7.40 -2.03 -5.60
CA LEU A 52 -6.46 -2.88 -4.85
C LEU A 52 -6.53 -2.69 -3.32
N MET A 53 -7.09 -1.57 -2.85
CA MET A 53 -7.28 -1.30 -1.42
C MET A 53 -8.76 -1.36 -0.99
N SER A 54 -9.70 -1.70 -1.89
CA SER A 54 -11.11 -1.96 -1.52
C SER A 54 -11.26 -3.13 -0.54
N ASP A 55 -10.34 -4.09 -0.54
CA ASP A 55 -10.38 -5.24 0.38
C ASP A 55 -9.93 -4.88 1.82
N LEU A 56 -9.55 -3.63 2.06
CA LEU A 56 -9.36 -3.08 3.41
C LEU A 56 -10.63 -2.40 3.95
N ASP A 57 -11.69 -2.31 3.14
CA ASP A 57 -12.92 -1.56 3.45
C ASP A 57 -14.10 -2.48 3.84
N ASP A 58 -14.05 -3.77 3.55
CA ASP A 58 -15.14 -4.71 3.85
C ASP A 58 -14.86 -5.55 5.10
N GLU A 59 -15.09 -4.95 6.27
CA GLU A 59 -16.12 -5.42 7.21
C GLU A 59 -16.08 -4.56 8.49
N ARG A 60 -17.14 -3.77 8.68
CA ARG A 60 -17.46 -2.93 9.86
C ARG A 60 -16.79 -1.56 9.84
N GLY A 61 -17.50 -0.58 9.27
CA GLY A 61 -17.13 0.84 9.23
C GLY A 61 -16.79 1.48 10.58
N LEU A 62 -15.61 1.17 11.10
CA LEU A 62 -15.06 1.66 12.36
C LEU A 62 -13.58 2.04 12.29
N TYR A 63 -12.91 1.92 11.13
CA TYR A 63 -11.49 2.29 11.02
C TYR A 63 -11.10 2.91 9.68
N PHE A 64 -11.88 3.90 9.24
CA PHE A 64 -11.59 4.79 8.11
C PHE A 64 -10.31 5.66 8.28
N GLU A 65 -9.46 5.43 9.29
CA GLU A 65 -8.37 6.36 9.66
C GLU A 65 -6.96 5.76 9.87
N THR A 66 -6.73 4.44 9.94
CA THR A 66 -5.60 3.99 10.81
C THR A 66 -4.31 3.46 10.20
N HIS A 67 -4.14 3.35 8.88
CA HIS A 67 -2.82 2.98 8.36
C HIS A 67 -2.36 3.83 7.18
N ALA A 68 -3.11 3.89 6.08
CA ALA A 68 -2.85 4.82 4.99
C ALA A 68 -3.63 6.12 5.22
N LYS A 69 -2.94 7.21 5.52
CA LYS A 69 -3.52 8.55 5.69
C LYS A 69 -3.09 9.45 4.55
N HIS A 70 -4.04 10.16 3.93
CA HIS A 70 -3.70 11.34 3.14
C HIS A 70 -3.15 12.42 4.07
N LEU A 71 -1.95 12.88 3.74
CA LEU A 71 -1.34 14.07 4.33
C LEU A 71 -1.57 15.30 3.44
N ASP A 72 -1.73 15.08 2.13
CA ASP A 72 -2.07 16.05 1.09
C ASP A 72 -2.71 15.30 -0.11
N ASP A 73 -3.09 16.02 -1.15
CA ASP A 73 -3.66 15.48 -2.40
C ASP A 73 -2.71 14.46 -3.07
N GLU A 74 -1.41 14.74 -3.03
CA GLU A 74 -0.36 13.91 -3.62
C GLU A 74 0.51 13.19 -2.58
N LEU A 75 0.15 13.18 -1.30
CA LEU A 75 1.01 12.63 -0.25
C LEU A 75 0.22 11.75 0.71
N ILE A 76 0.69 10.52 0.89
CA ILE A 76 0.15 9.60 1.90
C ILE A 76 1.21 9.17 2.90
N SER A 77 0.78 8.78 4.09
CA SER A 77 1.59 8.01 5.03
C SER A 77 0.99 6.65 5.31
N ILE A 78 1.81 5.61 5.33
CA ILE A 78 1.45 4.29 5.85
C ILE A 78 2.08 4.15 7.24
N ALA A 79 1.30 3.81 8.26
CA ALA A 79 1.80 3.51 9.60
C ALA A 79 1.20 2.20 10.13
N VAL A 80 2.04 1.36 10.75
CA VAL A 80 1.65 0.07 11.33
C VAL A 80 2.31 -0.13 12.69
N ASP A 81 1.69 -0.96 13.52
CA ASP A 81 2.17 -1.26 14.87
C ASP A 81 3.32 -2.25 14.87
N HIS A 82 3.33 -3.17 13.90
CA HIS A 82 4.36 -4.19 13.78
C HIS A 82 4.78 -4.44 12.32
N VAL A 83 6.09 -4.55 12.11
CA VAL A 83 6.71 -5.04 10.87
C VAL A 83 7.35 -6.40 11.11
N GLY A 84 6.63 -7.47 10.75
CA GLY A 84 6.85 -8.84 11.20
C GLY A 84 5.93 -9.17 12.38
N GLU A 85 5.85 -10.45 12.77
CA GLU A 85 4.94 -10.98 13.80
C GLU A 85 5.00 -10.19 15.12
N ASP A 86 6.22 -9.91 15.61
CA ASP A 86 6.48 -9.11 16.81
C ASP A 86 7.42 -7.93 16.50
N GLY A 87 7.29 -7.39 15.29
CA GLY A 87 8.16 -6.33 14.80
C GLY A 87 8.01 -5.02 15.56
N ARG A 88 8.97 -4.11 15.34
CA ARG A 88 8.79 -2.72 15.76
C ARG A 88 7.74 -2.02 14.89
N PRO A 89 7.11 -0.94 15.39
CA PRO A 89 6.28 -0.07 14.56
C PRO A 89 7.02 0.45 13.35
N GLY A 90 6.30 0.64 12.24
CA GLY A 90 6.84 1.13 10.98
C GLY A 90 6.00 2.28 10.45
N SER A 91 6.66 3.26 9.82
CA SER A 91 5.96 4.33 9.12
C SER A 91 6.74 4.76 7.87
N TRP A 92 6.00 4.98 6.78
CA TRP A 92 6.50 5.34 5.47
C TRP A 92 5.65 6.45 4.89
N ARG A 93 6.26 7.30 4.06
CA ARG A 93 5.54 8.34 3.32
C ARG A 93 5.75 8.10 1.84
N TYR A 94 4.68 8.27 1.06
CA TYR A 94 4.70 8.07 -0.37
C TYR A 94 4.06 9.25 -1.07
N ARG A 95 4.71 9.73 -2.13
CA ARG A 95 4.09 10.63 -3.09
C ARG A 95 3.21 9.83 -4.05
N LEU A 96 2.00 10.29 -4.30
CA LEU A 96 1.09 9.71 -5.27
C LEU A 96 1.35 10.33 -6.65
N LEU A 97 1.64 9.49 -7.63
CA LEU A 97 1.81 9.89 -9.02
C LEU A 97 0.66 9.34 -9.86
N PRO A 98 0.16 10.10 -10.86
CA PRO A 98 -0.71 9.55 -11.88
C PRO A 98 0.01 8.44 -12.64
N MET A 99 -0.74 7.44 -13.11
CA MET A 99 -0.17 6.35 -13.90
C MET A 99 -1.16 5.87 -14.96
N GLN A 100 -0.62 5.19 -15.97
CA GLN A 100 -1.40 4.51 -17.01
C GLN A 100 -0.98 3.04 -17.09
N TRP A 101 -1.91 2.17 -17.47
CA TRP A 101 -1.63 0.77 -17.78
C TRP A 101 -1.18 0.64 -19.23
N LYS A 102 -0.07 -0.06 -19.45
CA LYS A 102 0.39 -0.44 -20.79
C LYS A 102 -0.24 -1.80 -21.14
N THR A 103 -1.11 -1.80 -22.13
CA THR A 103 -1.77 -2.98 -22.68
C THR A 103 -1.24 -3.28 -24.09
N SER A 104 -1.74 -4.34 -24.73
CA SER A 104 -1.47 -4.61 -26.14
C SER A 104 -1.96 -3.49 -27.06
N ASP A 105 -3.01 -2.78 -26.64
CA ASP A 105 -3.76 -1.84 -27.47
C ASP A 105 -3.35 -0.38 -27.22
N GLY A 106 -2.46 -0.14 -26.25
CA GLY A 106 -1.92 1.18 -25.95
C GLY A 106 -1.84 1.47 -24.44
N LEU A 107 -1.89 2.76 -24.11
CA LEU A 107 -1.92 3.23 -22.73
C LEU A 107 -3.37 3.46 -22.30
N VAL A 108 -3.74 2.91 -21.15
CA VAL A 108 -5.08 3.00 -20.57
C VAL A 108 -5.01 3.79 -19.26
N GLU A 109 -5.85 4.83 -19.17
CA GLU A 109 -5.99 5.64 -17.95
C GLU A 109 -6.57 4.83 -16.79
N THR A 110 -6.21 5.21 -15.56
CA THR A 110 -6.75 4.61 -14.35
C THR A 110 -6.86 5.64 -13.23
N SER A 111 -7.81 5.43 -12.32
CA SER A 111 -7.90 6.18 -11.07
C SER A 111 -6.84 5.74 -10.06
N THR A 112 -6.28 4.54 -10.22
CA THR A 112 -5.18 4.03 -9.41
C THR A 112 -3.94 4.91 -9.60
N ARG A 113 -3.23 5.19 -8.52
CA ARG A 113 -2.01 5.98 -8.44
C ARG A 113 -0.81 5.09 -8.11
N LEU A 114 0.37 5.52 -8.52
CA LEU A 114 1.63 4.93 -8.08
C LEU A 114 2.12 5.69 -6.84
N ALA A 115 2.12 5.03 -5.69
CA ALA A 115 2.71 5.55 -4.47
C ALA A 115 4.23 5.30 -4.51
N VAL A 116 5.03 6.37 -4.44
CA VAL A 116 6.50 6.34 -4.53
C VAL A 116 7.12 6.95 -3.28
N TRP A 117 7.98 6.19 -2.60
CA TRP A 117 8.76 6.67 -1.48
C TRP A 117 9.76 7.72 -2.02
N PRO A 118 9.74 8.98 -1.53
CA PRO A 118 10.80 9.93 -1.83
C PRO A 118 12.11 9.47 -1.17
N ASP A 119 13.12 9.12 -1.98
CA ASP A 119 14.49 8.92 -1.51
C ASP A 119 15.01 10.16 -0.74
#